data_AF-A0A2S4LNL6-F1
#
_entry.id   AF-A0A2S4LNL6-F1
#
_cell.length_a   1.000
_cell.length_b   1.000
_cell.length_c   1.000
_cell.angle_alpha   90.00
_cell.angle_beta   90.00
_cell.angle_gamma   90.00
#
_symmetry.space_group_name_H-M   'P 1'
#
loop_
_entity.id
_entity.type
_entity.pdbx_description
1 polymer ?
#
loop_
_entity_poly.entity_id
_entity_poly.type
_entity_poly.pdbx_seq_one_letter_code
_entity_poly.pdbx_strand_id
1 'polypeptide(L)'
;MTDGRVSELARISCVDAATIRRWIHRGALKVPPIGRGRNRAYTPWQAIHVAIIADMSRMGLPITGKGADLSLALLGYVRNRVARDGDVSEMGPVSLTIVPDADDWGIRPDEWMLTGESCITIGVGLIVGRVAERFEPA
;
A
#
# COMPACT_ATOMS: atom_id res chain seq x y z
N MET A 1 12.99 -15.07 -16.63
CA MET A 1 13.63 -13.80 -16.21
C MET A 1 12.63 -12.93 -15.45
N THR A 2 12.29 -13.31 -14.20
CA THR A 2 11.33 -12.58 -13.34
C THR A 2 11.86 -12.35 -11.92
N ASP A 3 12.94 -13.03 -11.52
CA ASP A 3 13.43 -13.01 -10.13
C ASP A 3 14.06 -11.68 -9.72
N GLY A 4 14.90 -11.08 -10.57
CA GLY A 4 15.61 -9.84 -10.22
C GLY A 4 14.68 -8.66 -9.87
N ARG A 5 13.50 -8.56 -10.50
CA ARG A 5 12.56 -7.47 -10.22
C ARG A 5 11.73 -7.67 -8.95
N VAL A 6 11.43 -8.92 -8.59
CA VAL A 6 10.76 -9.23 -7.33
C VAL A 6 11.73 -9.08 -6.17
N SER A 7 13.01 -9.43 -6.35
CA SER A 7 14.05 -9.19 -5.34
C SER A 7 14.24 -7.70 -5.05
N GLU A 8 14.21 -6.86 -6.08
CA GLU A 8 14.31 -5.42 -5.89
C GLU A 8 13.08 -4.85 -5.18
N LEU A 9 11.89 -5.30 -5.57
CA LEU A 9 10.66 -4.95 -4.86
C LEU A 9 10.73 -5.36 -3.38
N ALA A 10 11.22 -6.57 -3.11
CA ALA A 10 11.40 -7.11 -1.77
C ALA A 10 12.35 -6.27 -0.91
N ARG A 11 13.46 -5.83 -1.50
CA ARG A 11 14.44 -4.95 -0.86
C ARG A 11 13.82 -3.61 -0.47
N ILE A 12 13.16 -2.94 -1.42
CA ILE A 12 12.61 -1.60 -1.20
C ILE A 12 11.44 -1.62 -0.20
N SER A 13 10.55 -2.62 -0.32
CA SER A 13 9.37 -2.73 0.54
C SER A 13 9.64 -3.39 1.89
N CYS A 14 10.85 -3.91 2.12
CA CYS A 14 11.21 -4.75 3.28
C CYS A 14 10.26 -5.94 3.49
N VAL A 15 9.83 -6.58 2.41
CA VAL A 15 9.01 -7.81 2.45
C VAL A 15 9.73 -8.87 1.66
N ASP A 16 9.90 -10.08 2.20
CA ASP A 16 10.61 -11.12 1.49
C ASP A 16 9.95 -11.49 0.15
N ALA A 17 10.78 -11.85 -0.85
CA ALA A 17 10.32 -12.15 -2.20
C ALA A 17 9.29 -13.30 -2.24
N ALA A 18 9.38 -14.28 -1.33
CA ALA A 18 8.44 -15.39 -1.29
C ALA A 18 7.05 -14.92 -0.83
N THR A 19 6.97 -14.04 0.17
CA THR A 19 5.73 -13.39 0.61
C THR A 19 5.09 -12.59 -0.51
N ILE A 20 5.87 -11.77 -1.23
CA ILE A 20 5.38 -11.00 -2.38
C ILE A 20 4.79 -11.93 -3.45
N ARG A 21 5.50 -13.01 -3.81
CA ARG A 21 4.98 -14.00 -4.78
C ARG A 21 3.67 -14.64 -4.31
N ARG A 22 3.56 -14.99 -3.02
CA ARG A 22 2.32 -15.52 -2.44
C ARG A 22 1.17 -14.51 -2.52
N TRP A 23 1.42 -13.24 -2.23
CA TRP A 23 0.40 -12.19 -2.34
C TRP A 23 -0.06 -11.95 -3.78
N ILE A 24 0.85 -12.00 -4.76
CA ILE A 24 0.47 -11.95 -6.17
C ILE A 24 -0.41 -13.15 -6.52
N HIS A 25 -0.01 -14.35 -6.13
CA HIS A 25 -0.74 -15.57 -6.45
C HIS A 25 -2.15 -15.61 -5.81
N ARG A 26 -2.27 -15.09 -4.58
CA ARG A 26 -3.55 -15.00 -3.84
C ARG A 26 -4.41 -13.79 -4.23
N GLY A 27 -3.96 -12.95 -5.16
CA GLY A 27 -4.68 -11.75 -5.60
C GLY A 27 -4.67 -10.59 -4.61
N ALA A 28 -3.83 -10.63 -3.58
CA ALA A 28 -3.64 -9.52 -2.63
C ALA A 28 -2.87 -8.35 -3.27
N LEU A 29 -1.85 -8.67 -4.07
CA LEU A 29 -1.07 -7.67 -4.81
C LEU A 29 -1.39 -7.73 -6.31
N LYS A 30 -2.17 -6.76 -6.80
CA LYS A 30 -2.53 -6.65 -8.22
C LYS A 30 -1.42 -5.90 -8.98
N VAL A 31 -0.49 -6.63 -9.60
CA VAL A 31 0.54 -6.02 -10.48
C VAL A 31 0.14 -6.22 -11.94
N PRO A 32 -0.10 -5.13 -12.71
CA PRO A 32 -0.52 -5.25 -14.09
C PRO A 32 0.61 -5.80 -14.99
N PRO A 33 0.28 -6.63 -16.01
CA PRO A 33 1.21 -7.03 -17.05
C PRO A 33 1.73 -5.82 -17.85
N ILE A 34 3.00 -5.86 -18.24
CA ILE A 34 3.50 -4.99 -19.31
C ILE A 34 3.26 -5.72 -20.64
N GLY A 35 2.36 -5.18 -21.46
CA GLY A 35 1.97 -5.76 -22.75
C GLY A 35 1.25 -7.10 -22.60
N ARG A 36 1.36 -7.97 -23.62
CA ARG A 36 0.70 -9.29 -23.67
C ARG A 36 1.47 -10.40 -22.92
N GLY A 37 2.53 -10.07 -22.19
CA GLY A 37 3.47 -11.02 -21.59
C GLY A 37 3.30 -11.26 -20.09
N ARG A 38 4.15 -12.14 -19.54
CA ARG A 38 4.28 -12.36 -18.08
C ARG A 38 5.10 -11.30 -17.36
N ASN A 39 5.68 -10.35 -18.11
CA ASN A 39 6.44 -9.25 -17.54
C ASN A 39 5.53 -8.35 -16.72
N ARG A 40 6.07 -7.82 -15.63
CA ARG A 40 5.39 -6.94 -14.68
C ARG A 40 6.23 -5.68 -14.47
N ALA A 41 5.56 -4.55 -14.33
CA ALA A 41 6.17 -3.29 -13.93
C ALA A 41 6.26 -3.25 -12.41
N TYR A 42 7.46 -3.14 -11.88
CA TYR A 42 7.73 -2.95 -10.48
C TYR A 42 8.32 -1.55 -10.33
N THR A 43 7.47 -0.60 -9.97
CA THR A 43 7.83 0.82 -9.78
C THR A 43 7.84 1.16 -8.28
N PRO A 44 8.29 2.35 -7.86
CA PRO A 44 8.15 2.81 -6.48
C PRO A 44 6.73 2.64 -5.93
N TRP A 45 5.71 2.86 -6.76
CA TRP A 45 4.31 2.68 -6.39
C TRP A 45 3.96 1.25 -6.00
N GLN A 46 4.57 0.25 -6.67
CA GLN A 46 4.38 -1.14 -6.27
C GLN A 46 5.10 -1.44 -4.96
N ALA A 47 6.25 -0.82 -4.68
CA ALA A 47 6.94 -1.01 -3.40
C ALA A 47 6.13 -0.42 -2.23
N ILE A 48 5.57 0.78 -2.42
CA ILE A 48 4.62 1.40 -1.48
C ILE A 48 3.41 0.49 -1.27
N HIS A 49 2.83 -0.04 -2.35
CA HIS A 49 1.65 -0.92 -2.24
C HIS A 49 1.97 -2.20 -1.45
N VAL A 50 3.12 -2.83 -1.69
CA VAL A 50 3.57 -3.99 -0.91
C VAL A 50 3.75 -3.63 0.56
N ALA A 51 4.32 -2.47 0.87
CA ALA A 51 4.51 -2.03 2.24
C ALA A 51 3.17 -1.72 2.95
N ILE A 52 2.18 -1.16 2.23
CA ILE A 52 0.80 -0.98 2.72
C ILE A 52 0.18 -2.34 3.06
N ILE A 53 0.24 -3.31 2.15
CA ILE A 53 -0.29 -4.67 2.39
C ILE A 53 0.38 -5.32 3.60
N ALA A 54 1.69 -5.12 3.77
CA ALA A 54 2.43 -5.64 4.91
C ALA A 54 1.95 -5.01 6.23
N ASP A 55 1.70 -3.71 6.24
CA ASP A 55 1.19 -3.00 7.42
C ASP A 55 -0.22 -3.47 7.79
N MET A 56 -1.11 -3.52 6.80
CA MET A 56 -2.46 -4.09 6.95
C MET A 56 -2.41 -5.51 7.52
N SER A 57 -1.56 -6.37 6.96
CA SER A 57 -1.42 -7.76 7.42
C SER A 57 -0.92 -7.84 8.86
N ARG A 58 -0.03 -6.95 9.31
CA ARG A 58 0.46 -6.91 10.71
C ARG A 58 -0.63 -6.47 11.68
N MET A 59 -1.55 -5.63 11.23
CA MET A 59 -2.71 -5.18 12.01
C MET A 59 -3.87 -6.19 12.02
N GLY A 60 -3.72 -7.34 11.34
CA GLY A 60 -4.77 -8.35 11.23
C GLY A 60 -5.88 -8.01 10.23
N LEU A 61 -5.68 -7.00 9.39
CA LEU A 61 -6.63 -6.65 8.33
C LEU A 61 -6.61 -7.70 7.21
N PRO A 62 -7.77 -7.97 6.59
CA PRO A 62 -7.80 -8.80 5.39
C PRO A 62 -6.99 -8.12 4.28
N ILE A 63 -6.23 -8.92 3.52
CA ILE A 63 -5.40 -8.43 2.40
C ILE A 63 -5.85 -8.97 1.04
N THR A 64 -6.90 -9.81 1.01
CA THR A 64 -7.52 -10.36 -0.20
C THR A 64 -8.98 -9.87 -0.29
N GLY A 65 -9.61 -10.06 -1.46
CA GLY A 65 -10.99 -9.58 -1.68
C GLY A 65 -11.09 -8.08 -1.44
N LYS A 66 -12.03 -7.65 -0.59
CA LYS A 66 -12.20 -6.24 -0.19
C LYS A 66 -10.95 -5.63 0.44
N GLY A 67 -10.14 -6.44 1.13
CA GLY A 67 -8.85 -6.00 1.67
C GLY A 67 -7.83 -5.62 0.59
N ALA A 68 -7.85 -6.33 -0.54
CA ALA A 68 -7.01 -5.98 -1.68
C ALA A 68 -7.47 -4.64 -2.30
N ASP A 69 -8.78 -4.41 -2.37
CA ASP A 69 -9.34 -3.16 -2.88
C ASP A 69 -9.06 -1.98 -1.94
N LEU A 70 -9.16 -2.18 -0.61
CA LEU A 70 -8.73 -1.21 0.40
C LEU A 70 -7.24 -0.84 0.24
N SER A 71 -6.35 -1.82 0.10
CA SER A 71 -4.92 -1.55 -0.08
C SER A 71 -4.63 -0.74 -1.35
N LEU A 72 -5.43 -0.95 -2.41
CA LEU A 72 -5.36 -0.17 -3.65
C LEU A 72 -5.92 1.24 -3.48
N ALA A 73 -7.01 1.40 -2.72
CA ALA A 73 -7.57 2.71 -2.39
C ALA A 73 -6.58 3.55 -1.57
N LEU A 74 -5.88 2.94 -0.60
CA LEU A 74 -4.79 3.57 0.16
C LEU A 74 -3.63 3.99 -0.77
N LEU A 75 -3.22 3.13 -1.71
CA LEU A 75 -2.24 3.53 -2.72
C LEU A 75 -2.75 4.70 -3.59
N GLY A 76 -4.03 4.67 -3.97
CA GLY A 76 -4.68 5.73 -4.72
C GLY A 76 -4.67 7.07 -3.97
N TYR A 77 -4.94 7.04 -2.66
CA TYR A 77 -4.84 8.18 -1.77
C TYR A 77 -3.41 8.75 -1.76
N VAL A 78 -2.39 7.90 -1.59
CA VAL A 78 -0.97 8.34 -1.63
C VAL A 78 -0.65 9.02 -2.95
N ARG A 79 -1.03 8.40 -4.07
CA ARG A 79 -0.76 8.95 -5.42
C ARG A 79 -1.46 10.29 -5.63
N ASN A 80 -2.70 10.42 -5.14
CA ASN A 80 -3.44 11.68 -5.21
C ASN A 80 -2.76 12.78 -4.39
N ARG A 81 -2.32 12.48 -3.16
CA ARG A 81 -1.58 13.43 -2.31
C ARG A 81 -0.26 13.86 -2.95
N VAL A 82 0.54 12.92 -3.46
CA VAL A 82 1.80 13.25 -4.17
C VAL A 82 1.53 14.14 -5.38
N ALA A 83 0.50 13.82 -6.17
CA ALA A 83 0.15 14.62 -7.34
C ALA A 83 -0.34 16.04 -6.98
N ARG A 84 -0.96 16.20 -5.81
CA ARG A 84 -1.53 17.47 -5.35
C ARG A 84 -0.50 18.36 -4.66
N ASP A 85 0.30 17.79 -3.78
CA ASP A 85 1.20 18.54 -2.89
C ASP A 85 2.65 18.51 -3.37
N GLY A 86 3.00 17.61 -4.30
CA GLY A 86 4.37 17.44 -4.82
C GLY A 86 5.34 16.77 -3.84
N ASP A 87 4.94 16.55 -2.59
CA ASP A 87 5.74 15.94 -1.54
C ASP A 87 4.87 15.04 -0.63
N VAL A 88 5.52 14.13 0.08
CA VAL A 88 4.98 13.16 1.02
C VAL A 88 5.42 13.44 2.46
N SER A 89 6.29 14.42 2.69
CA SER A 89 6.82 14.79 4.01
C SER A 89 5.73 15.17 5.01
N GLU A 90 4.68 15.86 4.55
CA GLU A 90 3.52 16.27 5.37
C GLU A 90 2.39 15.22 5.39
N MET A 91 2.61 14.03 4.83
CA MET A 91 1.59 12.99 4.83
C MET A 91 1.45 12.40 6.23
N GLY A 92 0.39 12.81 6.94
CA GLY A 92 0.01 12.23 8.21
C GLY A 92 -0.48 10.77 8.09
N PRO A 93 -0.80 10.16 9.23
CA PRO A 93 -1.52 8.89 9.24
C PRO A 93 -2.92 9.04 8.64
N VAL A 94 -3.51 7.91 8.28
CA VAL A 94 -4.86 7.82 7.75
C VAL A 94 -5.65 6.86 8.61
N SER A 95 -6.84 7.29 9.01
CA SER A 95 -7.73 6.50 9.83
C SER A 95 -8.76 5.78 8.97
N LEU A 96 -8.86 4.47 9.20
CA LEU A 96 -9.81 3.57 8.56
C LEU A 96 -11.00 3.35 9.47
N THR A 97 -12.19 3.56 8.93
CA THR A 97 -13.46 3.32 9.62
C THR A 97 -14.29 2.35 8.80
N ILE A 98 -15.05 1.48 9.47
CA ILE A 98 -16.05 0.68 8.78
C ILE A 98 -17.23 1.60 8.49
N VAL A 99 -17.61 1.71 7.21
CA VAL A 99 -18.81 2.45 6.82
C VAL A 99 -20.02 1.59 7.20
N PRO A 100 -20.91 2.06 8.10
CA PRO A 100 -22.14 1.35 8.41
C PRO A 100 -22.93 1.04 7.13
N ASP A 101 -23.53 -0.14 7.08
CA ASP A 101 -24.43 -0.58 5.99
C ASP A 101 -23.81 -0.77 4.59
N ALA A 102 -22.52 -0.45 4.39
CA ALA A 102 -21.83 -0.62 3.12
C ALA A 102 -20.91 -1.85 3.07
N ASP A 103 -20.58 -2.45 4.23
CA ASP A 103 -19.51 -3.47 4.36
C ASP A 103 -18.23 -3.02 3.62
N ASP A 104 -17.88 -1.74 3.78
CA ASP A 104 -16.80 -1.06 3.07
C ASP A 104 -16.01 -0.16 4.02
N TRP A 105 -14.85 0.30 3.58
CA TRP A 105 -13.92 1.09 4.38
C TRP A 105 -13.95 2.56 4.01
N GLY A 106 -14.17 3.40 5.02
CA GLY A 106 -13.97 4.84 4.94
C GLY A 106 -12.51 5.17 5.22
N ILE A 107 -11.88 5.89 4.30
CA ILE A 107 -10.51 6.39 4.42
C ILE A 107 -10.59 7.88 4.78
N ARG A 108 -10.13 8.26 5.98
CA ARG A 108 -10.13 9.66 6.43
C ARG A 108 -8.74 10.10 6.86
N PRO A 109 -8.24 11.28 6.40
CA PRO A 109 -7.06 11.88 7.02
C PRO A 109 -7.35 12.22 8.49
N ASP A 110 -6.33 12.16 9.33
CA ASP A 110 -6.45 12.24 10.81
C ASP A 110 -7.04 13.55 11.33
N GLU A 111 -7.16 14.58 10.49
CA GLU A 111 -7.81 15.87 10.79
C GLU A 111 -9.30 15.73 11.22
N TRP A 112 -9.89 14.53 11.11
CA TRP A 112 -11.32 14.27 11.34
C TRP A 112 -11.61 13.39 12.57
N MET A 113 -10.61 13.11 13.43
CA MET A 113 -10.73 12.28 14.63
C MET A 113 -11.43 12.97 15.82
N LEU A 114 -12.65 13.49 15.61
CA LEU A 114 -13.46 14.09 16.68
C LEU A 114 -14.75 13.30 16.99
N THR A 115 -15.00 12.16 16.35
CA THR A 115 -16.31 11.49 16.42
C THR A 115 -16.42 10.35 17.45
N GLY A 116 -15.33 9.92 18.11
CA GLY A 116 -15.37 8.82 19.09
C GLY A 116 -15.65 7.44 18.49
N GLU A 117 -15.60 7.31 17.15
CA GLU A 117 -15.78 6.05 16.43
C GLU A 117 -14.51 5.19 16.50
N SER A 118 -14.69 3.87 16.69
CA SER A 118 -13.57 2.92 16.62
C SER A 118 -12.95 2.95 15.22
N CYS A 119 -11.66 3.24 15.15
CA CYS A 119 -10.91 3.30 13.89
C CYS A 119 -9.59 2.51 13.98
N ILE A 120 -9.05 2.19 12.80
CA ILE A 120 -7.71 1.61 12.65
C ILE A 120 -6.85 2.64 11.93
N THR A 121 -5.77 3.08 12.56
CA THR A 121 -4.87 4.09 12.00
C THR A 121 -3.71 3.43 11.26
N ILE A 122 -3.51 3.80 9.99
CA ILE A 122 -2.37 3.39 9.17
C ILE A 122 -1.42 4.57 8.99
N GLY A 123 -0.15 4.37 9.33
CA GLY A 123 0.90 5.38 9.18
C GLY A 123 1.38 5.52 7.73
N VAL A 124 0.51 5.95 6.82
CA VAL A 124 0.79 5.94 5.38
C VAL A 124 2.00 6.81 5.00
N GLY A 125 2.16 7.99 5.62
CA GLY A 125 3.36 8.80 5.42
C GLY A 125 4.66 8.12 5.85
N LEU A 126 4.65 7.43 7.00
CA LEU A 126 5.81 6.64 7.47
C LEU A 126 6.15 5.50 6.50
N ILE A 127 5.12 4.84 5.96
CA ILE A 127 5.31 3.79 4.94
C ILE A 127 5.99 4.37 3.69
N VAL A 128 5.48 5.48 3.19
CA VAL A 128 5.98 6.13 1.98
C VAL A 128 7.39 6.66 2.17
N GLY A 129 7.67 7.38 3.27
CA GLY A 129 9.00 7.90 3.59
C GLY A 129 10.06 6.79 3.66
N ARG A 130 9.76 5.70 4.38
CA ARG A 130 10.65 4.52 4.45
C ARG A 130 10.91 3.88 3.08
N VAL A 131 9.91 3.86 2.20
CA VAL A 131 10.09 3.32 0.84
C VAL A 131 10.95 4.27 -0.02
N ALA A 132 10.71 5.57 0.08
CA ALA A 132 11.48 6.59 -0.64
C ALA A 132 12.96 6.56 -0.28
N GLU A 133 13.29 6.50 1.02
CA GLU A 133 14.67 6.38 1.54
C GLU A 133 15.46 5.19 0.96
N ARG A 134 14.77 4.12 0.53
CA ARG A 134 15.41 2.92 -0.03
C ARG A 134 15.45 2.90 -1.55
N PHE A 135 14.72 3.82 -2.17
CA PHE A 135 14.66 3.98 -3.61
C PHE A 135 15.75 4.92 -4.12
N GLU A 136 16.10 5.95 -3.33
CA GLU A 136 17.27 6.78 -3.61
C GLU A 136 18.54 6.09 -3.07
N PRO A 137 19.49 5.68 -3.93
CA PRO A 137 20.80 5.26 -3.43
C PRO A 137 21.54 6.48 -2.86
N ALA A 138 22.13 6.31 -1.68
CA ALA A 138 23.09 7.25 -1.10
C ALA A 138 24.30 7.46 -2.01
#